data_AF-A0A3B8R1R6-F1
#
_entry.id   AF-A0A3B8R1R6-F1
#
_cell.length_a   1.000
_cell.length_b   1.000
_cell.length_c   1.000
_cell.angle_alpha   90.00
_cell.angle_beta   90.00
_cell.angle_gamma   90.00
#
_symmetry.space_group_name_H-M   'P 1'
#
loop_
_entity.id
_entity.type
_entity.pdbx_description
1 polymer ?
#
loop_
_entity_poly.entity_id
_entity_poly.type
_entity_poly.pdbx_seq_one_letter_code
_entity_poly.pdbx_strand_id
1 'polypeptide(L)'
;VSNGLIRAYGNPTFPGYIMTIAPVIQVLVGPVLIFGWFDIAPMGLNGAGWAFVIGGLAQLALAAYWYFFKARLVYNSLKHFSTNCRQILQVGLPAAATNLIQPVSLGLVTYLLAGFGDEVIAGFGIASRIESVVGMVVIGISTSVVPLVGQNWSAGLVDRVNHSLRICYIGCISWGGNRRRDFVVWRGLFRFWHQ
;
A
#
# COMPACT_ATOMS: atom_id res chain seq x y z
N VAL A 1 4.78 3.93 9.40
CA VAL A 1 5.45 5.08 10.08
C VAL A 1 6.98 5.01 9.94
N SER A 2 7.61 3.85 10.12
CA SER A 2 9.08 3.70 9.99
C SER A 2 9.67 4.13 8.63
N ASN A 3 8.98 3.85 7.51
CA ASN A 3 9.46 4.22 6.17
C ASN A 3 9.51 5.74 5.90
N GLY A 4 8.74 6.55 6.65
CA GLY A 4 8.74 8.01 6.48
C GLY A 4 9.99 8.66 7.07
N LEU A 5 10.41 8.21 8.25
CA LEU A 5 11.63 8.66 8.92
C LEU A 5 12.90 8.22 8.19
N ILE A 6 12.95 6.98 7.69
CA ILE A 6 14.14 6.49 6.96
C ILE A 6 14.28 7.21 5.60
N ARG A 7 13.16 7.57 4.95
CA ARG A 7 13.17 8.43 3.75
C ARG A 7 13.61 9.86 4.04
N ALA A 8 13.27 10.41 5.20
CA ALA A 8 13.77 11.72 5.65
C ALA A 8 15.29 11.74 5.91
N TYR A 9 15.91 10.57 6.15
CA TYR A 9 17.35 10.40 6.37
C TYR A 9 18.20 10.29 5.09
N GLY A 10 17.60 10.38 3.90
CA GLY A 10 18.35 10.54 2.65
C GLY A 10 18.96 9.27 2.05
N ASN A 11 18.74 8.08 2.62
CA ASN A 11 19.15 6.80 2.00
C ASN A 11 17.92 6.01 1.50
N PRO A 12 17.60 6.05 0.19
CA PRO A 12 16.38 5.43 -0.37
C PRO A 12 16.42 3.90 -0.45
N THR A 13 17.59 3.27 -0.29
CA THR A 13 17.75 1.83 -0.50
C THR A 13 17.27 1.00 0.69
N PHE A 14 17.49 1.48 1.92
CA PHE A 14 17.07 0.79 3.15
C PHE A 14 15.54 0.70 3.34
N PRO A 15 14.75 1.75 3.09
CA PRO A 15 13.28 1.66 3.08
C PRO A 15 12.79 0.61 2.09
N GLY A 16 13.43 0.48 0.92
CA GLY A 16 13.09 -0.52 -0.09
C GLY A 16 13.20 -1.94 0.47
N TYR A 17 14.33 -2.29 1.07
CA TYR A 17 14.51 -3.63 1.67
C TYR A 17 13.51 -3.92 2.80
N ILE A 18 13.25 -2.95 3.68
CA ILE A 18 12.27 -3.09 4.77
C ILE A 18 10.85 -3.26 4.22
N MET A 19 10.51 -2.55 3.13
CA MET A 19 9.21 -2.66 2.48
C MET A 19 9.01 -3.98 1.74
N THR A 20 10.07 -4.57 1.17
CA THR A 20 10.00 -5.81 0.39
C THR A 20 10.01 -7.06 1.27
N ILE A 21 10.65 -7.04 2.45
CA ILE A 21 10.81 -8.25 3.26
C ILE A 21 9.51 -8.79 3.84
N ALA A 22 8.59 -7.91 4.28
CA ALA A 22 7.28 -8.32 4.78
C ALA A 22 6.45 -9.04 3.71
N PRO A 23 6.25 -8.48 2.50
CA PRO A 23 5.59 -9.16 1.39
C PRO A 23 6.27 -10.49 1.02
N VAL A 24 7.60 -10.54 0.98
CA VAL A 24 8.33 -11.77 0.64
C VAL A 24 8.05 -12.86 1.69
N ILE A 25 8.13 -12.51 2.98
CA ILE A 25 7.80 -13.45 4.05
C ILE A 25 6.34 -13.88 3.95
N GLN A 26 5.40 -12.96 3.69
CA GLN A 26 3.99 -13.30 3.51
C GLN A 26 3.75 -14.25 2.33
N VAL A 27 4.46 -14.06 1.21
CA VAL A 27 4.36 -14.94 0.02
C VAL A 27 4.96 -16.32 0.27
N LEU A 28 6.01 -16.42 1.09
CA LEU A 28 6.64 -17.70 1.42
C LEU A 28 5.89 -18.45 2.53
N VAL A 29 5.49 -17.74 3.58
CA VAL A 29 4.90 -18.29 4.81
C VAL A 29 3.39 -18.46 4.66
N GLY A 30 2.73 -17.61 3.87
CA GLY A 30 1.28 -17.63 3.63
C GLY A 30 0.78 -18.97 3.08
N PRO A 31 1.26 -19.44 1.92
CA PRO A 31 0.83 -20.72 1.34
C PRO A 31 1.10 -21.90 2.29
N VAL A 32 2.21 -21.88 3.02
CA VAL A 32 2.57 -22.94 3.97
C VAL A 32 1.55 -23.04 5.11
N LEU A 33 1.16 -21.91 5.72
CA LEU A 33 0.17 -21.86 6.81
C LEU A 33 -1.28 -22.07 6.33
N ILE A 34 -1.60 -21.62 5.11
CA ILE A 34 -2.94 -21.75 4.54
C ILE A 34 -3.20 -23.21 4.14
N PHE A 35 -2.28 -23.82 3.39
CA PHE A 35 -2.44 -25.17 2.84
C PHE A 35 -1.90 -26.28 3.75
N GLY A 36 -1.16 -25.95 4.81
CA GLY A 36 -0.66 -26.95 5.76
C GLY A 36 0.50 -27.78 5.20
N TRP A 37 1.49 -27.15 4.56
CA TRP A 37 2.74 -27.83 4.20
C TRP A 37 3.63 -28.04 5.43
N PHE A 38 4.46 -29.09 5.43
CA PHE A 38 5.33 -29.51 6.55
C PHE A 38 4.63 -30.08 7.80
N ASP A 39 3.62 -30.94 7.63
CA ASP A 39 2.97 -31.66 8.74
C ASP A 39 2.17 -30.76 9.71
N ILE A 40 1.82 -29.55 9.26
CA ILE A 40 1.02 -28.59 10.00
C ILE A 40 -0.43 -28.70 9.51
N ALA A 41 -1.39 -28.75 10.44
CA ALA A 41 -2.81 -28.76 10.07
C ALA A 41 -3.16 -27.50 9.24
N PRO A 42 -3.94 -27.63 8.14
CA PRO A 42 -4.32 -26.49 7.31
C PRO A 42 -5.14 -25.49 8.14
N MET A 43 -4.55 -24.32 8.42
CA MET A 43 -5.21 -23.29 9.23
C MET A 43 -6.13 -22.40 8.40
N GLY A 44 -6.14 -22.55 7.07
CA GLY A 44 -7.01 -21.81 6.15
C GLY A 44 -6.88 -20.29 6.36
N LEU A 45 -8.00 -19.63 6.64
CA LEU A 45 -8.06 -18.17 6.87
C LEU A 45 -7.23 -17.72 8.08
N ASN A 46 -7.16 -18.53 9.15
CA ASN A 46 -6.33 -18.21 10.32
C ASN A 46 -4.83 -18.23 9.96
N GLY A 47 -4.43 -19.11 9.04
CA GLY A 47 -3.06 -19.17 8.53
C GLY A 47 -2.66 -17.90 7.77
N ALA A 48 -3.57 -17.33 6.97
CA ALA A 48 -3.37 -16.06 6.29
C ALA A 48 -3.17 -14.90 7.30
N GLY A 49 -3.93 -14.90 8.40
CA GLY A 49 -3.77 -13.93 9.49
C GLY A 49 -2.38 -14.03 10.16
N TRP A 50 -1.95 -15.24 10.52
CA TRP A 50 -0.63 -15.45 11.12
C TRP A 50 0.52 -15.08 10.20
N ALA A 51 0.43 -15.38 8.90
CA ALA A 51 1.44 -14.97 7.92
C ALA A 51 1.59 -13.43 7.88
N PHE A 52 0.48 -12.70 8.00
CA PHE A 52 0.48 -11.23 8.04
C PHE A 52 1.19 -10.70 9.28
N VAL A 53 0.89 -11.27 10.46
CA VAL A 53 1.51 -10.91 11.73
C VAL A 53 3.01 -11.21 11.72
N ILE A 54 3.42 -12.38 11.24
CA ILE A 54 4.84 -12.79 11.16
C ILE A 54 5.60 -11.86 10.22
N GLY A 55 5.06 -11.54 9.04
CA GLY A 55 5.66 -10.58 8.11
C GLY A 55 5.79 -9.18 8.72
N GLY A 56 4.76 -8.73 9.44
CA GLY A 56 4.78 -7.45 10.16
C GLY A 56 5.80 -7.40 11.30
N LEU A 57 5.93 -8.47 12.08
CA LEU A 57 6.92 -8.59 13.15
C LEU A 57 8.35 -8.62 12.60
N ALA A 58 8.59 -9.33 11.49
CA ALA A 58 9.90 -9.34 10.83
C ALA A 58 10.28 -7.95 10.31
N GLN A 59 9.32 -7.22 9.74
CA GLN A 59 9.52 -5.82 9.32
C GLN A 59 9.80 -4.90 10.51
N LEU A 60 9.09 -5.07 11.63
CA LEU A 60 9.33 -4.32 12.86
C LEU A 60 10.73 -4.61 13.43
N ALA A 61 11.13 -5.87 13.49
CA ALA A 61 12.44 -6.29 13.98
C ALA A 61 13.58 -5.72 13.14
N LEU A 62 13.46 -5.75 11.81
CA LEU A 62 14.46 -5.18 10.91
C LEU A 62 14.52 -3.65 11.00
N ALA A 63 13.35 -2.99 11.13
CA ALA A 63 13.30 -1.56 11.36
C ALA A 63 13.96 -1.19 12.70
N ALA A 64 13.66 -1.91 13.77
CA ALA A 64 14.27 -1.72 15.08
C ALA A 64 15.80 -1.91 15.01
N TYR A 65 16.27 -2.99 14.39
CA TYR A 65 17.71 -3.23 14.19
C TYR A 65 18.40 -2.05 13.50
N TRP A 66 17.80 -1.54 12.41
CA TRP A 66 18.36 -0.40 11.67
C TRP A 66 18.40 0.88 12.51
N TYR A 67 17.32 1.15 13.27
CA TYR A 67 17.23 2.29 14.16
C TYR A 67 18.25 2.27 15.30
N PHE A 68 18.43 1.11 15.94
CA PHE A 68 19.31 0.97 17.10
C PHE A 68 20.79 0.89 16.72
N PHE A 69 21.14 0.16 15.65
CA PHE A 69 22.55 -0.11 15.33
C PHE A 69 23.16 0.85 14.31
N LYS A 70 22.39 1.38 13.36
CA LYS A 70 22.97 2.10 12.21
C LYS A 70 22.80 3.61 12.26
N ALA A 71 21.67 4.10 12.77
CA ALA A 71 21.35 5.52 12.69
C ALA A 71 21.76 6.34 13.93
N ARG A 72 22.12 5.70 15.06
CA ARG A 72 22.48 6.36 16.35
C ARG A 72 21.57 7.54 16.73
N LEU A 73 20.30 7.46 16.35
CA LEU A 73 19.32 8.54 16.46
C LEU A 73 18.58 8.59 17.78
N VAL A 74 18.89 7.66 18.69
CA VAL A 74 18.26 7.60 19.98
C VAL A 74 18.96 8.61 20.89
N TYR A 75 18.55 9.88 20.79
CA TYR A 75 18.70 10.80 21.90
C TYR A 75 17.71 10.35 22.97
N ASN A 76 18.20 9.63 23.98
CA ASN A 76 17.43 9.19 25.16
C ASN A 76 17.04 10.41 26.01
N SER A 77 16.15 11.26 25.51
CA SER A 77 15.51 12.31 26.30
C SER A 77 14.02 11.99 26.41
N LEU A 78 13.68 11.21 27.43
CA LEU A 78 12.29 10.89 27.81
C LEU A 78 11.53 12.13 28.32
N LYS A 79 12.20 13.28 28.45
CA LYS A 79 11.65 14.53 29.00
C LYS A 79 10.46 15.09 28.20
N HIS A 80 10.29 14.71 26.94
CA HIS A 80 9.21 15.20 26.07
C HIS A 80 8.34 14.09 25.46
N PHE A 81 8.37 12.87 26.01
CA PHE A 81 7.61 11.73 25.48
C PHE A 81 6.11 12.02 25.36
N SER A 82 5.49 12.61 26.39
CA SER A 82 4.06 12.97 26.37
C SER A 82 3.72 14.02 25.30
N THR A 83 4.55 15.07 25.16
CA THR A 83 4.37 16.13 24.16
C THR A 83 4.51 15.61 22.73
N ASN A 84 5.51 14.75 22.50
CA ASN A 84 5.74 14.12 21.19
C ASN A 84 4.60 13.16 20.83
N CYS A 85 4.11 12.35 21.77
CA CYS A 85 2.95 11.49 21.57
C CYS A 85 1.69 12.30 21.21
N ARG A 86 1.46 13.45 21.86
CA ARG A 86 0.32 14.33 21.54
C ARG A 86 0.42 14.93 20.14
N GLN A 87 1.60 15.37 19.72
CA GLN A 87 1.82 15.88 18.35
C GLN A 87 1.65 14.78 17.30
N ILE A 88 2.15 13.57 17.58
CA ILE A 88 1.95 12.40 16.71
C ILE A 88 0.46 12.06 16.62
N LEU A 89 -0.29 12.09 17.73
CA LEU A 89 -1.73 11.85 17.73
C LEU A 89 -2.50 12.93 16.98
N GLN A 90 -2.12 14.21 17.10
CA GLN A 90 -2.77 15.30 16.37
C GLN A 90 -2.65 15.20 14.86
N VAL A 91 -1.56 14.62 14.34
CA VAL A 91 -1.37 14.37 12.90
C VAL A 91 -1.87 12.97 12.50
N GLY A 92 -1.70 12.00 13.40
CA GLY A 92 -2.06 10.61 13.21
C GLY A 92 -3.57 10.36 13.19
N LEU A 93 -4.33 11.06 14.03
CA LEU A 93 -5.80 10.98 14.05
C LEU A 93 -6.43 11.41 12.71
N PRO A 94 -6.14 12.60 12.14
CA PRO A 94 -6.71 12.99 10.85
C PRO A 94 -6.18 12.11 9.70
N ALA A 95 -4.93 11.66 9.75
CA ALA A 95 -4.41 10.70 8.78
C ALA A 95 -5.12 9.34 8.85
N ALA A 96 -5.38 8.83 10.05
CA ALA A 96 -6.13 7.58 10.24
C ALA A 96 -7.58 7.74 9.79
N ALA A 97 -8.23 8.86 10.15
CA ALA A 97 -9.60 9.16 9.72
C ALA A 97 -9.71 9.16 8.20
N THR A 98 -8.81 9.86 7.50
CA THR A 98 -8.81 9.92 6.03
C THR A 98 -8.56 8.55 5.38
N ASN A 99 -7.69 7.72 5.96
CA ASN A 99 -7.48 6.35 5.46
C ASN A 99 -8.67 5.42 5.75
N LEU A 100 -9.48 5.69 6.77
CA LEU A 100 -10.68 4.91 7.09
C LEU A 100 -11.89 5.28 6.22
N ILE A 101 -11.95 6.50 5.67
CA ILE A 101 -13.06 6.93 4.81
C ILE A 101 -13.28 5.95 3.66
N GLN A 102 -12.21 5.50 3.01
CA GLN A 102 -12.31 4.62 1.85
C GLN A 102 -12.88 3.23 2.15
N PRO A 103 -12.34 2.44 3.10
CA PRO A 103 -12.93 1.15 3.46
C PRO A 103 -14.33 1.28 4.09
N VAL A 104 -14.59 2.34 4.86
CA VAL A 104 -15.93 2.59 5.43
C VAL A 104 -16.94 2.91 4.32
N SER A 105 -16.56 3.74 3.35
CA SER A 105 -17.41 4.05 2.19
C SER A 105 -17.73 2.79 1.39
N LEU A 106 -16.73 1.95 1.11
CA LEU A 106 -16.94 0.68 0.41
C LEU A 106 -17.86 -0.26 1.19
N GLY A 107 -17.67 -0.37 2.51
CA GLY A 107 -18.53 -1.18 3.38
C GLY A 107 -19.97 -0.66 3.42
N LEU A 108 -20.16 0.66 3.50
CA LEU A 108 -21.48 1.29 3.48
C LEU A 108 -22.19 1.05 2.14
N VAL A 109 -21.51 1.23 1.01
CA VAL A 109 -22.07 0.94 -0.31
C VAL A 109 -22.45 -0.52 -0.42
N THR A 110 -21.59 -1.43 0.04
CA THR A 110 -21.88 -2.88 0.04
C THR A 110 -23.11 -3.20 0.91
N TYR A 111 -23.23 -2.57 2.08
CA TYR A 111 -24.39 -2.74 2.96
C TYR A 111 -25.69 -2.24 2.32
N LEU A 112 -25.66 -1.08 1.66
CA LEU A 112 -26.81 -0.54 0.95
C LEU A 112 -27.21 -1.46 -0.23
N LEU A 113 -26.23 -2.00 -0.95
CA LEU A 113 -26.46 -2.90 -2.07
C LEU A 113 -26.97 -4.29 -1.62
N ALA A 114 -26.73 -4.68 -0.37
CA ALA A 114 -27.20 -5.96 0.13
C ALA A 114 -28.74 -6.08 0.18
N GLY A 115 -29.46 -4.96 0.23
CA GLY A 115 -30.91 -4.95 0.11
C GLY A 115 -31.44 -5.23 -1.31
N PHE A 116 -30.58 -5.18 -2.34
CA PHE A 116 -30.98 -5.32 -3.75
C PHE A 116 -30.74 -6.72 -4.33
N GLY A 117 -30.28 -7.67 -3.51
CA GLY A 117 -30.06 -9.07 -3.87
C GLY A 117 -28.61 -9.45 -4.13
N ASP A 118 -28.32 -10.75 -4.02
CA ASP A 118 -26.97 -11.30 -4.07
C ASP A 118 -26.26 -11.05 -5.41
N GLU A 119 -27.01 -11.03 -6.51
CA GLU A 119 -26.47 -10.76 -7.86
C GLU A 119 -25.86 -9.35 -7.96
N VAL A 120 -26.47 -8.36 -7.30
CA VAL A 120 -25.99 -6.97 -7.31
C VAL A 120 -24.71 -6.84 -6.48
N ILE A 121 -24.65 -7.48 -5.31
CA ILE A 121 -23.44 -7.52 -4.48
C ILE A 121 -22.30 -8.23 -5.23
N ALA A 122 -22.58 -9.35 -5.88
CA ALA A 122 -21.60 -10.09 -6.66
C ALA A 122 -21.05 -9.26 -7.83
N GLY A 123 -21.93 -8.57 -8.56
CA GLY A 123 -21.53 -7.64 -9.62
C GLY A 123 -20.67 -6.48 -9.11
N PHE A 124 -21.04 -5.88 -7.97
CA PHE A 124 -20.25 -4.83 -7.32
C PHE A 124 -18.88 -5.34 -6.84
N GLY A 125 -18.81 -6.57 -6.32
CA GLY A 125 -17.56 -7.22 -5.93
C GLY A 125 -16.60 -7.42 -7.10
N ILE A 126 -17.12 -7.76 -8.28
CA ILE A 126 -16.30 -7.86 -9.51
C ILE A 126 -15.86 -6.47 -9.97
N ALA A 127 -16.77 -5.51 -10.03
CA ALA A 127 -16.47 -4.14 -10.46
C ALA A 127 -15.41 -3.46 -9.58
N SER A 128 -15.53 -3.59 -8.25
CA SER A 128 -14.58 -3.01 -7.28
C SER A 128 -13.17 -3.63 -7.38
N ARG A 129 -13.07 -4.92 -7.72
CA ARG A 129 -11.77 -5.57 -7.99
C ARG A 129 -11.12 -5.02 -9.27
N ILE A 130 -11.90 -4.86 -10.35
CA ILE A 130 -11.42 -4.27 -11.61
C ILE A 130 -10.95 -2.84 -11.36
N GLU A 131 -11.75 -2.04 -10.64
CA GLU A 131 -11.40 -0.68 -10.26
C GLU A 131 -10.11 -0.64 -9.45
N SER A 132 -9.94 -1.55 -8.48
CA SER A 132 -8.72 -1.66 -7.68
C SER A 132 -7.48 -1.92 -8.54
N VAL A 133 -7.56 -2.84 -9.51
CA VAL A 133 -6.45 -3.13 -10.44
C VAL A 133 -6.08 -1.91 -11.27
N VAL A 134 -7.08 -1.21 -11.82
CA VAL A 134 -6.85 0.02 -12.59
C VAL A 134 -6.29 1.14 -11.71
N GLY A 135 -6.75 1.23 -10.45
CA GLY A 135 -6.30 2.21 -9.47
C GLY A 135 -4.86 2.00 -9.01
N MET A 136 -4.39 0.75 -8.90
CA MET A 136 -3.02 0.45 -8.50
C MET A 136 -1.97 1.11 -9.40
N VAL A 137 -2.21 1.22 -10.71
CA VAL A 137 -1.28 1.88 -11.64
C VAL A 137 -1.19 3.37 -11.35
N VAL A 138 -2.33 4.03 -11.09
CA VAL A 138 -2.38 5.46 -10.73
C VAL A 138 -1.68 5.70 -9.40
N ILE A 139 -1.89 4.84 -8.41
CA ILE A 139 -1.20 4.89 -7.12
C ILE A 139 0.31 4.69 -7.30
N GLY A 140 0.74 3.78 -8.17
CA GLY A 140 2.15 3.55 -8.51
C GLY A 140 2.82 4.78 -9.10
N ILE A 141 2.16 5.47 -10.04
CA ILE A 141 2.64 6.74 -10.60
C ILE A 141 2.70 7.81 -9.49
N SER A 142 1.62 7.98 -8.72
CA SER A 142 1.53 8.96 -7.64
C SER A 142 2.62 8.79 -6.58
N THR A 143 2.91 7.56 -6.17
CA THR A 143 3.93 7.27 -5.16
C THR A 143 5.35 7.45 -5.68
N SER A 144 5.57 7.31 -7.00
CA SER A 144 6.86 7.53 -7.66
C SER A 144 7.17 9.02 -7.87
N VAL A 145 6.15 9.86 -8.05
CA VAL A 145 6.29 11.32 -8.21
C VAL A 145 6.89 11.96 -6.96
N VAL A 146 6.47 11.55 -5.77
CA VAL A 146 6.89 12.16 -4.49
C VAL A 146 8.42 12.21 -4.33
N PRO A 147 9.18 11.10 -4.44
CA PRO A 147 10.64 11.15 -4.34
C PRO A 147 11.28 11.89 -5.52
N LEU A 148 10.75 11.77 -6.74
CA LEU A 148 11.27 12.48 -7.92
C LEU A 148 11.20 14.00 -7.73
N VAL A 149 10.05 14.52 -7.29
CA VAL A 149 9.86 15.94 -7.01
C VAL A 149 10.72 16.36 -5.82
N GLY A 150 10.72 15.57 -4.73
CA GLY A 150 11.51 15.88 -3.54
C GLY A 150 13.01 15.99 -3.82
N GLN A 151 13.57 15.11 -4.64
CA GLN A 151 14.99 15.16 -5.01
C GLN A 151 15.32 16.32 -5.94
N ASN A 152 14.53 16.55 -6.99
CA ASN A 152 14.81 17.63 -7.96
C ASN A 152 14.58 19.02 -7.35
N TRP A 153 13.57 19.16 -6.48
CA TRP A 153 13.32 20.41 -5.76
C TRP A 153 14.45 20.74 -4.78
N SER A 154 14.94 19.74 -4.04
CA SER A 154 16.08 19.89 -3.11
C SER A 154 17.39 20.26 -3.82
N ALA A 155 17.53 19.92 -5.11
CA ALA A 155 18.67 20.26 -5.95
C ALA A 155 18.50 21.59 -6.72
N GLY A 156 17.40 22.32 -6.54
CA GLY A 156 17.10 23.56 -7.26
C GLY A 156 16.72 23.38 -8.74
N LEU A 157 16.49 22.14 -9.20
CA LEU A 157 16.21 21.80 -10.60
C LEU A 157 14.70 21.87 -10.89
N VAL A 158 14.12 23.06 -10.79
CA VAL A 158 12.66 23.29 -10.92
C VAL A 158 12.14 22.89 -12.31
N ASP A 159 12.92 23.07 -13.37
CA ASP A 159 12.54 22.66 -14.72
C ASP A 159 12.31 21.14 -14.84
N ARG A 160 13.13 20.36 -14.13
CA ARG A 160 12.98 18.89 -14.08
C ARG A 160 11.77 18.46 -13.27
N VAL A 161 11.37 19.25 -12.26
CA VAL A 161 10.13 19.02 -11.51
C VAL A 161 8.93 19.19 -12.45
N ASN A 162 8.87 20.29 -13.19
CA ASN A 162 7.78 20.55 -14.15
C ASN A 162 7.70 19.48 -15.24
N HIS A 163 8.84 19.05 -15.77
CA HIS A 163 8.89 17.98 -16.76
C HIS A 163 8.40 16.63 -16.20
N SER A 164 8.85 16.26 -14.99
CA SER A 164 8.44 15.01 -14.34
C SER A 164 6.94 14.99 -14.02
N LEU A 165 6.40 16.11 -13.52
CA LEU A 165 4.96 16.26 -13.28
C LEU A 165 4.18 16.13 -14.59
N ARG A 166 4.64 16.77 -15.67
CA ARG A 166 3.99 16.68 -16.98
C ARG A 166 3.95 15.24 -17.51
N ILE A 167 5.05 14.49 -17.40
CA ILE A 167 5.09 13.07 -17.78
C ILE A 167 4.08 12.26 -16.96
N CYS A 168 4.01 12.50 -15.65
CA CYS A 168 3.10 11.76 -14.78
C CYS A 168 1.63 12.12 -15.08
N TYR A 169 1.32 13.39 -15.35
CA TYR A 169 -0.02 13.79 -15.79
C TYR A 169 -0.39 13.15 -17.12
N ILE A 170 0.50 13.18 -18.12
CA ILE A 170 0.27 12.52 -19.41
C ILE A 170 0.12 11.01 -19.20
N GLY A 171 0.90 10.39 -18.32
CA GLY A 171 0.79 8.97 -17.98
C GLY A 171 -0.57 8.64 -17.38
N CYS A 172 -1.02 9.41 -16.39
CA CYS A 172 -2.35 9.25 -15.78
C CYS A 172 -3.49 9.48 -16.77
N ILE A 173 -3.38 10.49 -17.65
CA ILE A 173 -4.39 10.77 -18.68
C ILE A 173 -4.38 9.70 -19.76
N SER A 174 -3.21 9.20 -20.16
CA SER A 174 -3.09 8.12 -21.14
C SER A 174 -3.65 6.82 -20.58
N TRP A 175 -3.41 6.54 -19.29
CA TRP A 175 -3.99 5.41 -18.57
C TRP A 175 -5.51 5.54 -18.45
N GLY A 176 -6.01 6.70 -18.01
CA GLY A 176 -7.45 6.96 -17.89
C GLY A 176 -8.17 7.01 -19.25
N GLY A 177 -7.52 7.51 -20.29
CA GLY A 177 -8.02 7.61 -21.66
C GLY A 177 -8.04 6.27 -22.40
N ASN A 178 -7.13 5.35 -22.07
CA ASN A 178 -7.11 3.99 -22.64
C ASN A 178 -8.22 3.07 -22.10
N ARG A 179 -9.08 3.54 -21.19
CA ARG A 179 -10.26 2.79 -20.70
C ARG A 179 -11.11 2.17 -21.82
N ARG A 180 -11.19 2.78 -23.02
CA ARG A 180 -11.90 2.20 -24.17
C ARG A 180 -11.22 0.95 -24.75
N ARG A 181 -9.88 0.89 -24.75
CA ARG A 181 -9.11 -0.28 -25.18
C ARG A 181 -9.10 -1.37 -24.12
N ASP A 182 -9.01 -0.98 -22.85
CA ASP A 182 -9.09 -1.93 -21.74
C ASP A 182 -10.46 -2.62 -21.70
N PHE A 183 -11.55 -1.91 -21.96
CA PHE A 183 -12.88 -2.53 -22.05
C PHE A 183 -12.98 -3.61 -23.15
N VAL A 184 -12.24 -3.48 -24.25
CA VAL A 184 -12.16 -4.47 -25.34
C VAL A 184 -11.31 -5.68 -24.93
N VAL A 185 -10.17 -5.45 -24.28
CA VAL A 185 -9.30 -6.52 -23.75
C VAL A 185 -10.03 -7.32 -22.66
N TRP A 186 -10.75 -6.64 -21.78
CA TRP A 186 -11.57 -7.27 -20.73
C TRP A 186 -12.77 -8.02 -21.30
N ARG A 187 -13.42 -7.53 -22.37
CA ARG A 187 -14.43 -8.31 -23.12
C ARG A 187 -13.85 -9.60 -23.73
N GLY A 188 -12.60 -9.58 -24.16
CA GLY A 188 -11.88 -10.77 -24.64
C GLY A 188 -11.64 -11.78 -23.53
N LEU A 189 -11.20 -11.33 -22.36
CA LEU A 189 -10.99 -12.17 -21.17
C LEU A 189 -12.29 -12.79 -20.64
N PHE A 190 -13.40 -12.04 -20.59
CA PHE A 190 -14.70 -12.57 -20.18
C PHE A 190 -15.24 -13.65 -21.13
N ARG A 191 -14.94 -13.57 -22.42
CA ARG A 191 -15.31 -14.63 -23.39
C ARG A 191 -14.49 -15.91 -23.22
N PHE A 192 -13.26 -15.80 -22.72
CA PHE A 192 -12.38 -16.95 -22.49
C PHE A 192 -12.77 -17.77 -21.26
N TRP A 193 -13.46 -17.16 -20.29
CA TRP A 193 -13.92 -17.83 -19.07
C TRP A 193 -15.30 -18.51 -19.20
N HIS A 194 -15.99 -18.31 -20.32
CA HIS A 194 -17.31 -18.88 -20.60
C HIS A 194 -17.27 -20.01 -21.65
N GLN A 195 -16.07 -20.41 -22.09
CA GLN A 195 -15.78 -21.61 -22.88
C GLN A 195 -15.08 -22.63 -21.99
#